data_AF-A0A2D5YIP4-F1
#
_entry.id   AF-A0A2D5YIP4-F1
#
_cell.length_a   1.000
_cell.length_b   1.000
_cell.length_c   1.000
_cell.angle_alpha   90.00
_cell.angle_beta   90.00
_cell.angle_gamma   90.00
#
_symmetry.space_group_name_H-M   'P 1'
#
loop_
_entity.id
_entity.type
_entity.pdbx_description
1 polymer ?
#
loop_
_entity_poly.entity_id
_entity_poly.type
_entity_poly.pdbx_seq_one_letter_code
_entity_poly.pdbx_strand_id
1 'polypeptide(L)'
;MKRLFALGLLLVLLPAAAAETHTVEVSQSDDGSSYYFEPDVLQVAVGDIVRFEWGNGSHNIAQASDGEANSYVSGFYSGEPQVGGNWTLPAEYTETDGTLDYLCEPHALMGMRGSIIVGSGAAPIPEITLEFGEFPWLSYLLIIPLLGTMWCWGFRHHPEAPRVIALGTTLATLLLSITIFLKAGSSSGYRLMEEYVWSSQFGVSLLLGVDGLSAPMVLLTGILGPLTVLFAWEEQKRPALFFGLLLLLQTATLGVFVTLDYFVFYLFWEVVLIPMFFLVAIWGGPARRYAAYKFFIYTFTASLVMLVGFMALYFEAGANTFSMIEIAKQSGSFAPTFQKWVFAALFIGFAVKMPMVPFHTWLPDAHVEAPTAGSIVLAGIMLKLGLYGLMRAALAPLPLGAEYFVPVMVALAIVSIIYGAALSLAQTDLKKLVAYSSISHMGIALLGVATLTELGLAGAVYMMFAHGLLSPAMFMIAGVVLHQLGTRDIPKLGGLAQKQPYTATLFVAIFLGSLGLPGMATFVAELSVFVAFFQSHGYWLLLPIFGMVLTAGYHLWALQRSVFGPLSKEVNVEKVHEALWYEQWPLFTIVTLAVLFGVLPQILMSPITVACYDILRLMGGV
;
A
#
# COMPACT_ATOMS: atom_id res chain seq x y z
N MET A 1 60.70 -8.29 -12.46
CA MET A 1 60.76 -8.57 -13.92
C MET A 1 60.80 -10.09 -14.09
N LYS A 2 59.83 -10.65 -14.84
CA LYS A 2 59.50 -12.10 -14.98
C LYS A 2 58.74 -12.76 -13.81
N ARG A 3 57.45 -12.45 -13.69
CA ARG A 3 56.33 -13.32 -13.21
C ARG A 3 55.02 -12.50 -13.15
N LEU A 4 54.67 -11.88 -14.27
CA LEU A 4 53.47 -11.05 -14.43
C LEU A 4 53.09 -11.09 -15.92
N PHE A 5 52.71 -12.27 -16.41
CA PHE A 5 52.14 -12.51 -17.75
C PHE A 5 51.52 -13.92 -17.76
N ALA A 6 50.41 -14.07 -17.05
CA ALA A 6 49.51 -15.23 -17.13
C ALA A 6 48.18 -14.90 -16.40
N LEU A 7 47.60 -13.76 -16.75
CA LEU A 7 46.20 -13.43 -16.45
C LEU A 7 45.66 -12.77 -17.71
N GLY A 8 44.78 -13.46 -18.44
CA GLY A 8 44.16 -12.94 -19.64
C GLY A 8 44.10 -13.92 -20.81
N LEU A 9 43.46 -15.09 -20.62
CA LEU A 9 42.70 -15.80 -21.67
C LEU A 9 42.07 -17.08 -21.08
N LEU A 10 41.11 -16.98 -20.15
CA LEU A 10 40.34 -18.16 -19.72
C LEU A 10 38.98 -17.79 -19.10
N LEU A 11 38.27 -16.87 -19.75
CA LEU A 11 36.90 -16.50 -19.36
C LEU A 11 36.05 -16.01 -20.55
N VAL A 12 36.34 -16.52 -21.75
CA VAL A 12 35.46 -16.40 -22.92
C VAL A 12 35.53 -17.75 -23.64
N LEU A 13 34.37 -18.29 -24.01
CA LEU A 13 34.11 -19.63 -24.55
C LEU A 13 33.76 -20.70 -23.48
N LEU A 14 32.77 -20.39 -22.63
CA LEU A 14 31.74 -21.40 -22.39
C LEU A 14 31.04 -21.61 -23.75
N PRO A 15 30.92 -22.84 -24.27
CA PRO A 15 30.14 -23.07 -25.47
C PRO A 15 28.71 -22.63 -25.15
N ALA A 16 28.11 -21.80 -26.00
CA ALA A 16 26.66 -21.75 -26.06
C ALA A 16 26.21 -23.20 -26.25
N ALA A 17 25.46 -23.74 -25.28
CA ALA A 17 24.83 -25.04 -25.46
C ALA A 17 24.06 -24.94 -26.78
N ALA A 18 24.31 -25.88 -27.71
CA ALA A 18 23.57 -25.91 -28.95
C ALA A 18 22.09 -26.11 -28.59
N ALA A 19 21.20 -25.26 -29.12
CA ALA A 19 19.77 -25.36 -28.90
C ALA A 19 19.30 -26.80 -29.20
N GLU A 20 18.67 -27.43 -28.21
CA GLU A 20 18.16 -28.79 -28.35
C GLU A 20 16.83 -28.74 -29.11
N THR A 21 16.57 -29.73 -29.97
CA THR A 21 15.30 -29.84 -30.68
C THR A 21 14.41 -30.83 -29.96
N HIS A 22 13.28 -30.36 -29.46
CA HIS A 22 12.25 -31.16 -28.81
C HIS A 22 11.08 -31.37 -29.77
N THR A 23 10.55 -32.59 -29.81
CA THR A 23 9.46 -32.96 -30.71
C THR A 23 8.20 -33.28 -29.91
N VAL A 24 7.07 -32.71 -30.36
CA VAL A 24 5.71 -33.08 -29.92
C VAL A 24 5.05 -33.87 -31.04
N GLU A 25 4.66 -35.10 -30.75
CA GLU A 25 3.85 -35.90 -31.68
C GLU A 25 2.39 -35.44 -31.61
N VAL A 26 1.79 -35.23 -32.78
CA VAL A 26 0.39 -34.81 -32.93
C VAL A 26 -0.36 -35.90 -33.67
N SER A 27 -1.10 -36.73 -32.94
CA SER A 27 -1.63 -37.97 -33.51
C SER A 27 -3.03 -38.32 -32.98
N GLN A 28 -3.56 -39.40 -33.53
CA GLN A 28 -4.84 -40.01 -33.19
C GLN A 28 -4.59 -41.47 -32.78
N SER A 29 -5.36 -41.99 -31.81
CA SER A 29 -5.31 -43.40 -31.42
C SER A 29 -5.63 -44.33 -32.59
N ASP A 30 -5.06 -45.54 -32.58
CA ASP A 30 -5.25 -46.54 -33.64
C ASP A 30 -6.72 -46.96 -33.84
N ASP A 31 -7.56 -46.82 -32.81
CA ASP A 31 -9.01 -47.08 -32.85
C ASP A 31 -9.84 -45.85 -33.27
N GLY A 32 -9.18 -44.72 -33.51
CA GLY A 32 -9.77 -43.45 -33.91
C GLY A 32 -10.56 -42.73 -32.80
N SER A 33 -10.52 -43.23 -31.57
CA SER A 33 -11.38 -42.76 -30.47
C SER A 33 -10.85 -41.54 -29.72
N SER A 34 -9.54 -41.25 -29.79
CA SER A 34 -8.92 -40.11 -29.11
C SER A 34 -7.86 -39.41 -29.96
N TYR A 35 -7.68 -38.12 -29.72
CA TYR A 35 -6.65 -37.28 -30.34
C TYR A 35 -5.79 -36.69 -29.23
N TYR A 36 -4.47 -36.67 -29.41
CA TYR A 36 -3.55 -36.30 -28.34
C TYR A 36 -2.27 -35.64 -28.86
N PHE A 37 -1.65 -34.90 -27.94
CA PHE A 37 -0.27 -34.44 -28.05
C PHE A 37 0.60 -35.32 -27.16
N GLU A 38 1.76 -35.74 -27.65
CA GLU A 38 2.72 -36.49 -26.85
C GLU A 38 4.13 -35.86 -26.96
N PRO A 39 4.63 -35.24 -25.87
CA PRO A 39 3.93 -34.94 -24.62
C PRO A 39 2.85 -33.86 -24.79
N ASP A 40 1.86 -33.85 -23.90
CA ASP A 40 0.84 -32.80 -23.79
C ASP A 40 1.35 -31.55 -23.06
N VAL A 41 2.31 -31.72 -22.14
CA VAL A 41 3.08 -30.64 -21.53
C VAL A 41 4.57 -30.83 -21.82
N LEU A 42 5.15 -29.90 -22.57
CA LEU A 42 6.57 -29.93 -22.94
C LEU A 42 7.37 -28.87 -22.17
N GLN A 43 8.39 -29.28 -21.42
CA GLN A 43 9.34 -28.37 -20.78
C GLN A 43 10.60 -28.23 -21.65
N VAL A 44 10.99 -26.99 -21.99
CA VAL A 44 12.19 -26.70 -22.80
C VAL A 44 13.04 -25.59 -22.18
N ALA A 45 14.34 -25.54 -22.48
CA ALA A 45 15.18 -24.43 -22.07
C ALA A 45 14.95 -23.18 -22.96
N VAL A 46 15.31 -22.01 -22.45
CA VAL A 46 15.25 -20.77 -23.24
C VAL A 46 16.19 -20.89 -24.45
N GLY A 47 15.64 -20.71 -25.66
CA GLY A 47 16.34 -20.83 -26.93
C GLY A 47 16.30 -22.21 -27.59
N ASP A 48 15.65 -23.21 -26.97
CA ASP A 48 15.45 -24.52 -27.58
C ASP A 48 14.42 -24.47 -28.73
N ILE A 49 14.50 -25.45 -29.63
CA ILE A 49 13.63 -25.55 -30.81
C ILE A 49 12.50 -26.53 -30.52
N VAL A 50 11.25 -26.10 -30.70
CA VAL A 50 10.08 -26.99 -30.60
C VAL A 50 9.55 -27.34 -31.99
N ARG A 51 9.42 -28.63 -32.26
CA ARG A 51 8.89 -29.18 -33.52
C ARG A 51 7.65 -30.01 -33.24
N PHE A 52 6.63 -29.83 -34.05
CA PHE A 52 5.42 -30.66 -34.08
C PHE A 52 5.51 -31.62 -35.26
N GLU A 53 5.31 -32.92 -35.01
CA GLU A 53 5.28 -33.95 -36.05
C GLU A 53 3.87 -34.50 -36.19
N TRP A 54 3.34 -34.45 -37.41
CA TRP A 54 1.97 -34.89 -37.71
C TRP A 54 1.97 -36.41 -37.91
N GLY A 55 1.31 -37.12 -37.01
CA GLY A 55 1.05 -38.55 -37.09
C GLY A 55 -0.17 -38.85 -37.98
N ASN A 56 -1.04 -39.72 -37.49
CA ASN A 56 -2.27 -40.08 -38.19
C ASN A 56 -3.38 -39.06 -37.95
N GLY A 57 -4.17 -38.78 -38.99
CA GLY A 57 -5.24 -37.78 -38.95
C GLY A 57 -4.80 -36.42 -39.51
N SER A 58 -5.77 -35.51 -39.65
CA SER A 58 -5.55 -34.17 -40.18
C SER A 58 -5.46 -33.16 -39.04
N HIS A 59 -4.29 -32.58 -38.83
CA HIS A 59 -3.98 -31.77 -37.64
C HIS A 59 -3.37 -30.42 -37.97
N ASN A 60 -3.56 -29.45 -37.07
CA ASN A 60 -2.82 -28.21 -37.05
C ASN A 60 -2.48 -27.81 -35.60
N ILE A 61 -1.69 -26.75 -35.46
CA ILE A 61 -1.36 -26.12 -34.19
C ILE A 61 -1.73 -24.65 -34.27
N ALA A 62 -2.49 -24.19 -33.29
CA ALA A 62 -2.84 -22.80 -33.13
C ALA A 62 -2.64 -22.37 -31.68
N GLN A 63 -2.12 -21.15 -31.48
CA GLN A 63 -1.94 -20.60 -30.15
C GLN A 63 -3.29 -20.40 -29.45
N ALA A 64 -3.37 -20.83 -28.19
CA ALA A 64 -4.51 -20.64 -27.32
C ALA A 64 -4.28 -19.41 -26.43
N SER A 65 -5.36 -18.73 -26.02
CA SER A 65 -5.29 -17.61 -25.08
C SER A 65 -5.00 -18.05 -23.64
N ASP A 66 -5.39 -19.28 -23.32
CA ASP A 66 -5.20 -19.98 -22.06
C ASP A 66 -5.42 -21.49 -22.28
N GLY A 67 -5.12 -22.32 -21.27
CA GLY A 67 -5.35 -23.77 -21.31
C GLY A 67 -6.80 -24.23 -21.44
N GLU A 68 -7.78 -23.31 -21.46
CA GLU A 68 -9.22 -23.59 -21.61
C GLU A 68 -9.82 -23.14 -22.94
N ALA A 69 -9.04 -22.47 -23.80
CA ALA A 69 -9.53 -21.96 -25.07
C ALA A 69 -9.92 -23.09 -26.04
N ASN A 70 -10.96 -22.81 -26.85
CA ASN A 70 -11.51 -23.74 -27.85
C ASN A 70 -11.41 -23.21 -29.29
N SER A 71 -10.77 -22.06 -29.48
CA SER A 71 -10.64 -21.42 -30.79
C SER A 71 -9.39 -20.56 -30.81
N TYR A 72 -8.73 -20.51 -31.97
CA TYR A 72 -7.65 -19.57 -32.22
C TYR A 72 -8.18 -18.13 -32.28
N VAL A 73 -7.41 -17.19 -31.73
CA VAL A 73 -7.71 -15.75 -31.79
C VAL A 73 -6.57 -15.00 -32.48
N SER A 74 -5.34 -15.21 -32.01
CA SER A 74 -4.13 -14.54 -32.51
C SER A 74 -2.89 -15.26 -31.97
N GLY A 75 -1.76 -15.13 -32.66
CA GLY A 75 -0.50 -15.75 -32.24
C GLY A 75 0.07 -16.70 -33.28
N PHE A 76 0.88 -17.67 -32.86
CA PHE A 76 1.43 -18.65 -33.80
C PHE A 76 0.35 -19.57 -34.38
N TYR A 77 0.51 -19.93 -35.65
CA TYR A 77 -0.42 -20.76 -36.40
C TYR A 77 0.31 -21.59 -37.45
N SER A 78 0.10 -22.91 -37.46
CA SER A 78 0.74 -23.81 -38.43
C SER A 78 0.04 -23.84 -39.80
N GLY A 79 -1.13 -23.20 -39.93
CA GLY A 79 -1.95 -23.20 -41.14
C GLY A 79 -3.09 -24.21 -41.12
N GLU A 80 -3.66 -24.45 -42.31
CA GLU A 80 -4.73 -25.44 -42.52
C GLU A 80 -4.30 -26.85 -42.08
N PRO A 81 -5.22 -27.67 -41.53
CA PRO A 81 -4.92 -29.03 -41.08
C PRO A 81 -4.28 -29.91 -42.17
N GLN A 82 -3.20 -30.61 -41.83
CA GLN A 82 -2.43 -31.46 -42.76
C GLN A 82 -2.29 -32.90 -42.23
N VAL A 83 -2.08 -33.83 -43.15
CA VAL A 83 -1.83 -35.25 -42.85
C VAL A 83 -0.37 -35.56 -43.15
N GLY A 84 0.40 -35.90 -42.13
CA GLY A 84 1.84 -36.17 -42.23
C GLY A 84 2.69 -34.91 -42.45
N GLY A 85 3.96 -34.98 -42.01
CA GLY A 85 4.93 -33.88 -42.11
C GLY A 85 5.29 -33.31 -40.74
N ASN A 86 5.89 -32.12 -40.73
CA ASN A 86 6.25 -31.43 -39.50
C ASN A 86 6.10 -29.91 -39.63
N TRP A 87 6.02 -29.24 -38.49
CA TRP A 87 6.03 -27.80 -38.39
C TRP A 87 6.88 -27.40 -37.20
N THR A 88 7.69 -26.34 -37.34
CA THR A 88 8.59 -25.88 -36.27
C THR A 88 8.07 -24.54 -35.75
N LEU A 89 7.95 -24.43 -34.43
CA LEU A 89 7.55 -23.19 -33.77
C LEU A 89 8.60 -22.10 -34.06
N PRO A 90 8.20 -20.87 -34.44
CA PRO A 90 9.15 -19.78 -34.65
C PRO A 90 9.97 -19.50 -33.38
N ALA A 91 11.28 -19.31 -33.54
CA ALA A 91 12.23 -19.20 -32.43
C ALA A 91 11.90 -18.07 -31.45
N GLU A 92 11.28 -16.98 -31.92
CA GLU A 92 10.86 -15.84 -31.09
C GLU A 92 9.95 -16.24 -29.90
N TYR A 93 9.23 -17.37 -30.00
CA TYR A 93 8.36 -17.87 -28.94
C TYR A 93 9.11 -18.68 -27.87
N THR A 94 10.31 -19.19 -28.14
CA THR A 94 11.14 -19.93 -27.18
C THR A 94 12.37 -19.14 -26.71
N GLU A 95 12.57 -17.93 -27.24
CA GLU A 95 13.66 -17.02 -26.85
C GLU A 95 13.44 -16.36 -25.48
N THR A 96 12.24 -16.41 -24.92
CA THR A 96 11.92 -15.88 -23.60
C THR A 96 11.23 -16.91 -22.72
N ASP A 97 11.50 -16.85 -21.41
CA ASP A 97 10.78 -17.61 -20.39
C ASP A 97 9.27 -17.36 -20.50
N GLY A 98 8.45 -18.40 -20.34
CA GLY A 98 7.00 -18.28 -20.48
C GLY A 98 6.28 -19.61 -20.66
N THR A 99 4.96 -19.57 -20.48
CA THR A 99 4.07 -20.68 -20.83
C THR A 99 3.28 -20.32 -22.07
N LEU A 100 3.28 -21.21 -23.06
CA LEU A 100 2.54 -21.09 -24.32
C LEU A 100 1.51 -22.20 -24.40
N ASP A 101 0.24 -21.85 -24.29
CA ASP A 101 -0.87 -22.79 -24.50
C ASP A 101 -1.20 -22.89 -25.99
N TYR A 102 -1.52 -24.10 -26.47
CA TYR A 102 -1.89 -24.38 -27.85
C TYR A 102 -2.97 -25.45 -27.97
N LEU A 103 -3.65 -25.47 -29.11
CA LEU A 103 -4.71 -26.41 -29.44
C LEU A 103 -4.62 -26.87 -30.90
N CYS A 104 -5.29 -27.99 -31.20
CA CYS A 104 -5.57 -28.44 -32.56
C CYS A 104 -6.99 -28.03 -32.93
N GLU A 105 -7.18 -27.10 -33.88
CA GLU A 105 -8.50 -26.50 -34.14
C GLU A 105 -9.60 -27.51 -34.51
N PRO A 106 -9.37 -28.51 -35.40
CA PRO A 106 -10.37 -29.51 -35.73
C PRO A 106 -10.83 -30.35 -34.53
N HIS A 107 -9.97 -30.48 -33.51
CA HIS A 107 -10.17 -31.37 -32.36
C HIS A 107 -10.25 -30.60 -31.02
N ALA A 108 -10.33 -29.26 -31.06
CA ALA A 108 -10.35 -28.42 -29.87
C ALA A 108 -11.57 -28.72 -28.98
N LEU A 109 -12.74 -28.92 -29.60
CA LEU A 109 -13.98 -29.32 -28.91
C LEU A 109 -13.92 -30.74 -28.33
N MET A 110 -12.93 -31.54 -28.76
CA MET A 110 -12.67 -32.89 -28.25
C MET A 110 -11.58 -32.88 -27.17
N GLY A 111 -11.10 -31.70 -26.75
CA GLY A 111 -10.15 -31.54 -25.64
C GLY A 111 -8.67 -31.67 -26.02
N MET A 112 -8.34 -31.64 -27.31
CA MET A 112 -6.95 -31.76 -27.77
C MET A 112 -6.19 -30.43 -27.57
N ARG A 113 -5.51 -30.29 -26.43
CA ARG A 113 -4.75 -29.10 -25.98
C ARG A 113 -3.40 -29.50 -25.40
N GLY A 114 -2.44 -28.60 -25.46
CA GLY A 114 -1.13 -28.76 -24.83
C GLY A 114 -0.51 -27.44 -24.42
N SER A 115 0.59 -27.53 -23.68
CA SER A 115 1.33 -26.37 -23.17
C SER A 115 2.83 -26.57 -23.34
N ILE A 116 3.53 -25.51 -23.77
CA ILE A 116 5.00 -25.44 -23.78
C ILE A 116 5.43 -24.56 -22.62
N ILE A 117 6.25 -25.09 -21.73
CA ILE A 117 6.86 -24.37 -20.63
C ILE A 117 8.32 -24.09 -21.01
N VAL A 118 8.60 -22.86 -21.41
CA VAL A 118 9.95 -22.39 -21.77
C VAL A 118 10.61 -21.86 -20.51
N GLY A 119 11.81 -22.33 -20.16
CA GLY A 119 12.53 -21.86 -18.98
C GLY A 119 11.86 -22.28 -17.66
N SER A 120 11.47 -21.30 -16.83
CA SER A 120 10.73 -21.52 -15.58
C SER A 120 9.21 -21.58 -15.79
N GLY A 121 8.71 -21.19 -16.96
CA GLY A 121 7.28 -21.06 -17.28
C GLY A 121 6.67 -19.71 -16.94
N ALA A 122 7.48 -18.77 -16.44
CA ALA A 122 7.02 -17.44 -16.05
C ALA A 122 6.94 -16.55 -17.30
N ALA A 123 5.76 -15.98 -17.59
CA ALA A 123 5.56 -15.08 -18.73
C ALA A 123 6.67 -14.00 -18.82
N PRO A 124 7.11 -13.60 -20.03
CA PRO A 124 8.19 -12.63 -20.19
C PRO A 124 7.82 -11.33 -19.48
N ILE A 125 8.62 -11.01 -18.47
CA ILE A 125 8.26 -10.03 -17.45
C ILE A 125 8.39 -8.61 -18.03
N PRO A 126 7.32 -7.79 -18.06
CA PRO A 126 7.39 -6.42 -18.56
C PRO A 126 8.53 -5.66 -17.85
N GLU A 127 9.39 -4.98 -18.60
CA GLU A 127 10.44 -4.14 -18.01
C GLU A 127 9.82 -3.07 -17.11
N ILE A 128 10.43 -2.76 -15.95
CA ILE A 128 9.92 -1.71 -15.05
C ILE A 128 9.96 -0.38 -15.79
N THR A 129 8.81 0.08 -16.27
CA THR A 129 8.74 1.27 -17.13
C THR A 129 8.91 2.55 -16.31
N LEU A 130 9.74 3.47 -16.82
CA LEU A 130 9.88 4.82 -16.29
C LEU A 130 9.21 5.79 -17.27
N GLU A 131 7.95 6.14 -17.01
CA GLU A 131 7.17 7.02 -17.90
C GLU A 131 7.16 8.45 -17.37
N PHE A 132 7.89 9.34 -18.06
CA PHE A 132 7.86 10.77 -17.80
C PHE A 132 6.62 11.42 -18.41
N GLY A 133 5.90 12.19 -17.59
CA GLY A 133 4.68 12.87 -18.03
C GLY A 133 4.96 14.15 -18.81
N GLU A 134 4.20 14.42 -19.87
CA GLU A 134 4.26 15.71 -20.58
C GLU A 134 3.69 16.88 -19.77
N PHE A 135 2.79 16.58 -18.81
CA PHE A 135 2.16 17.57 -17.94
C PHE A 135 2.56 17.30 -16.48
N PRO A 136 2.92 18.35 -15.70
CA PRO A 136 3.49 18.19 -14.36
C PRO A 136 2.42 17.97 -13.27
N TRP A 137 1.71 16.83 -13.36
CA TRP A 137 0.62 16.45 -12.46
C TRP A 137 1.03 16.42 -10.98
N LEU A 138 2.21 15.87 -10.67
CA LEU A 138 2.71 15.68 -9.31
C LEU A 138 3.22 16.99 -8.72
N SER A 139 3.82 17.86 -9.54
CA SER A 139 4.16 19.22 -9.08
C SER A 139 2.90 20.02 -8.72
N TYR A 140 1.84 19.97 -9.53
CA TYR A 140 0.57 20.65 -9.19
C TYR A 140 -0.08 20.08 -7.94
N LEU A 141 -0.02 18.75 -7.75
CA LEU A 141 -0.50 18.07 -6.55
C LEU A 141 0.15 18.61 -5.26
N LEU A 142 1.44 18.97 -5.32
CA LEU A 142 2.17 19.55 -4.17
C LEU A 142 1.95 21.06 -4.03
N ILE A 143 1.95 21.80 -5.15
CA ILE A 143 1.92 23.26 -5.13
C ILE A 143 0.54 23.80 -4.74
N ILE A 144 -0.56 23.18 -5.18
CA ILE A 144 -1.92 23.69 -4.90
C ILE A 144 -2.24 23.81 -3.41
N PRO A 145 -2.07 22.76 -2.57
CA PRO A 145 -2.30 22.90 -1.13
C PRO A 145 -1.28 23.85 -0.47
N LEU A 146 -0.06 23.97 -1.00
CA LEU A 146 0.92 24.94 -0.52
C LEU A 146 0.50 26.39 -0.79
N LEU A 147 0.01 26.69 -2.00
CA LEU A 147 -0.58 28.00 -2.33
C LEU A 147 -1.81 28.29 -1.48
N GLY A 148 -2.65 27.27 -1.25
CA GLY A 148 -3.77 27.36 -0.33
C GLY A 148 -3.35 27.74 1.09
N THR A 149 -2.23 27.21 1.57
CA THR A 149 -1.62 27.59 2.87
C THR A 149 -1.28 29.08 2.89
N MET A 150 -0.57 29.56 1.86
CA MET A 150 -0.19 30.97 1.74
C MET A 150 -1.41 31.88 1.66
N TRP A 151 -2.45 31.50 0.93
CA TRP A 151 -3.70 32.24 0.83
C TRP A 151 -4.47 32.29 2.15
N CYS A 152 -4.57 31.17 2.88
CA CYS A 152 -5.14 31.14 4.22
C CYS A 152 -4.48 32.17 5.15
N TRP A 153 -3.15 32.29 5.09
CA TRP A 153 -2.41 33.27 5.90
C TRP A 153 -2.53 34.71 5.38
N GLY A 154 -2.55 34.90 4.07
CA GLY A 154 -2.74 36.22 3.44
C GLY A 154 -4.11 36.83 3.76
N PHE A 155 -5.17 36.03 3.72
CA PHE A 155 -6.55 36.46 4.02
C PHE A 155 -6.93 36.31 5.50
N ARG A 156 -5.95 36.29 6.41
CA ARG A 156 -6.18 36.11 7.87
C ARG A 156 -7.12 37.11 8.53
N HIS A 157 -7.32 38.27 7.91
CA HIS A 157 -8.19 39.33 8.40
C HIS A 157 -9.67 39.09 8.09
N HIS A 158 -10.00 38.09 7.25
CA HIS A 158 -11.37 37.67 6.95
C HIS A 158 -11.70 36.37 7.69
N PRO A 159 -12.67 36.35 8.63
CA PRO A 159 -12.97 35.18 9.46
C PRO A 159 -13.39 33.92 8.68
N GLU A 160 -14.06 34.10 7.55
CA GLU A 160 -14.60 33.00 6.72
C GLU A 160 -13.71 32.63 5.54
N ALA A 161 -12.76 33.48 5.13
CA ALA A 161 -11.95 33.18 3.94
C ALA A 161 -11.08 31.91 4.09
N PRO A 162 -10.39 31.66 5.22
CA PRO A 162 -9.51 30.48 5.33
C PRO A 162 -10.21 29.13 5.17
N ARG A 163 -11.45 28.98 5.66
CA ARG A 163 -12.19 27.71 5.54
C ARG A 163 -12.64 27.46 4.10
N VAL A 164 -13.07 28.51 3.39
CA VAL A 164 -13.48 28.41 1.98
C VAL A 164 -12.26 28.16 1.09
N ILE A 165 -11.15 28.84 1.34
CA ILE A 165 -9.87 28.61 0.64
C ILE A 165 -9.44 27.16 0.84
N ALA A 166 -9.42 26.68 2.08
CA ALA A 166 -9.02 25.30 2.37
C ALA A 166 -9.93 24.26 1.73
N LEU A 167 -11.25 24.48 1.73
CA LEU A 167 -12.18 23.58 1.06
C LEU A 167 -11.94 23.57 -0.45
N GLY A 168 -11.81 24.75 -1.08
CA GLY A 168 -11.54 24.86 -2.51
C GLY A 168 -10.22 24.19 -2.91
N THR A 169 -9.16 24.40 -2.13
CA THR A 169 -7.84 23.82 -2.42
C THR A 169 -7.84 22.30 -2.21
N THR A 170 -8.48 21.80 -1.15
CA THR A 170 -8.56 20.36 -0.90
C THR A 170 -9.44 19.63 -1.92
N LEU A 171 -10.51 20.27 -2.43
CA LEU A 171 -11.31 19.75 -3.53
C LEU A 171 -10.50 19.70 -4.84
N ALA A 172 -9.71 20.74 -5.14
CA ALA A 172 -8.80 20.71 -6.30
C ALA A 172 -7.75 19.59 -6.17
N THR A 173 -7.17 19.41 -4.98
CA THR A 173 -6.26 18.30 -4.68
C THR A 173 -6.94 16.94 -4.81
N LEU A 174 -8.20 16.80 -4.38
CA LEU A 174 -8.99 15.57 -4.57
C LEU A 174 -9.16 15.26 -6.06
N LEU A 175 -9.56 16.24 -6.88
CA LEU A 175 -9.69 16.06 -8.32
C LEU A 175 -8.37 15.60 -8.95
N LEU A 176 -7.25 16.24 -8.59
CA LEU A 176 -5.93 15.82 -9.04
C LEU A 176 -5.59 14.39 -8.59
N SER A 177 -5.83 14.05 -7.32
CA SER A 177 -5.57 12.70 -6.81
C SER A 177 -6.37 11.61 -7.54
N ILE A 178 -7.63 11.89 -7.92
CA ILE A 178 -8.46 10.99 -8.72
C ILE A 178 -7.87 10.85 -10.12
N THR A 179 -7.49 11.96 -10.76
CA THR A 179 -6.89 11.90 -12.11
C THR A 179 -5.55 11.15 -12.12
N ILE A 180 -4.74 11.34 -11.08
CA ILE A 180 -3.46 10.66 -10.91
C ILE A 180 -3.68 9.17 -10.70
N PHE A 181 -4.64 8.79 -9.86
CA PHE A 181 -4.99 7.38 -9.62
C PHE A 181 -5.45 6.68 -10.92
N LEU A 182 -6.32 7.33 -11.71
CA LEU A 182 -6.79 6.78 -12.98
C LEU A 182 -5.67 6.69 -14.03
N LYS A 183 -4.76 7.67 -14.07
CA LYS A 183 -3.64 7.70 -15.02
C LYS A 183 -2.49 6.75 -14.65
N ALA A 184 -2.26 6.51 -13.36
CA ALA A 184 -1.26 5.54 -12.91
C ALA A 184 -1.60 4.13 -13.42
N GLY A 185 -2.89 3.77 -13.42
CA GLY A 185 -3.37 2.50 -13.94
C GLY A 185 -2.75 1.30 -13.22
N SER A 186 -2.83 0.13 -13.86
CA SER A 186 -2.32 -1.15 -13.32
C SER A 186 -1.11 -1.66 -14.10
N SER A 187 -0.22 -0.77 -14.52
CA SER A 187 0.97 -1.13 -15.30
C SER A 187 2.23 -1.12 -14.42
N SER A 188 3.20 -1.98 -14.76
CA SER A 188 4.47 -2.07 -14.05
C SER A 188 5.29 -0.77 -14.16
N GLY A 189 5.97 -0.42 -13.08
CA GLY A 189 6.87 0.72 -12.97
C GLY A 189 6.24 2.04 -12.54
N TYR A 190 6.99 3.11 -12.75
CA TYR A 190 6.67 4.45 -12.29
C TYR A 190 6.07 5.28 -13.42
N ARG A 191 4.97 5.95 -13.13
CA ARG A 191 4.17 6.75 -14.05
C ARG A 191 4.17 8.21 -13.62
N LEU A 192 3.84 9.08 -14.58
CA LEU A 192 3.78 10.53 -14.38
C LEU A 192 5.05 11.10 -13.77
N MET A 193 6.20 10.55 -14.17
CA MET A 193 7.48 10.95 -13.59
C MET A 193 7.83 12.38 -13.97
N GLU A 194 8.41 13.10 -13.02
CA GLU A 194 8.92 14.45 -13.20
C GLU A 194 10.28 14.53 -12.51
N GLU A 195 11.27 15.13 -13.18
CA GLU A 195 12.60 15.31 -12.59
C GLU A 195 13.04 16.77 -12.72
N TYR A 196 13.36 17.38 -11.57
CA TYR A 196 13.99 18.68 -11.51
C TYR A 196 15.28 18.58 -10.71
N VAL A 197 16.43 18.76 -11.38
CA VAL A 197 17.74 18.73 -10.73
C VAL A 197 17.84 19.90 -9.74
N TRP A 198 17.94 19.60 -8.45
CA TRP A 198 18.11 20.60 -7.41
C TRP A 198 19.60 20.92 -7.23
N SER A 199 20.43 19.90 -6.99
CA SER A 199 21.87 20.05 -6.83
C SER A 199 22.62 18.91 -7.49
N SER A 200 23.24 19.20 -8.63
CA SER A 200 24.06 18.23 -9.37
C SER A 200 25.31 17.79 -8.60
N GLN A 201 25.89 18.66 -7.77
CA GLN A 201 27.08 18.34 -6.98
C GLN A 201 26.80 17.24 -5.93
N PHE A 202 25.59 17.22 -5.39
CA PHE A 202 25.17 16.27 -4.36
C PHE A 202 24.24 15.17 -4.92
N GLY A 203 23.94 15.19 -6.21
CA GLY A 203 23.01 14.24 -6.84
C GLY A 203 21.58 14.32 -6.29
N VAL A 204 21.15 15.50 -5.86
CA VAL A 204 19.80 15.71 -5.32
C VAL A 204 18.88 16.20 -6.44
N SER A 205 17.80 15.47 -6.67
CA SER A 205 16.74 15.85 -7.62
C SER A 205 15.39 15.85 -6.91
N LEU A 206 14.51 16.77 -7.31
CA LEU A 206 13.08 16.59 -7.08
C LEU A 206 12.58 15.57 -8.12
N LEU A 207 12.83 14.29 -7.82
CA LEU A 207 12.38 13.16 -8.62
C LEU A 207 11.03 12.70 -8.08
N LEU A 208 9.98 12.91 -8.86
CA LEU A 208 8.61 12.56 -8.55
C LEU A 208 8.16 11.40 -9.44
N GLY A 209 7.30 10.54 -8.90
CA GLY A 209 6.65 9.48 -9.66
C GLY A 209 5.58 8.78 -8.83
N VAL A 210 4.64 8.10 -9.51
CA VAL A 210 3.59 7.33 -8.87
C VAL A 210 3.48 5.94 -9.48
N ASP A 211 3.15 4.97 -8.65
CA ASP A 211 2.91 3.57 -9.00
C ASP A 211 1.75 3.04 -8.14
N GLY A 212 1.47 1.74 -8.22
CA GLY A 212 0.42 1.08 -7.44
C GLY A 212 0.57 1.13 -5.91
N LEU A 213 1.77 1.40 -5.38
CA LEU A 213 1.99 1.65 -3.95
C LEU A 213 1.60 3.09 -3.57
N SER A 214 1.93 4.05 -4.43
CA SER A 214 1.78 5.49 -4.17
C SER A 214 0.39 6.02 -4.50
N ALA A 215 -0.19 5.56 -5.60
CA ALA A 215 -1.47 6.04 -6.11
C ALA A 215 -2.63 5.89 -5.10
N PRO A 216 -2.80 4.74 -4.39
CA PRO A 216 -3.82 4.62 -3.34
C PRO A 216 -3.62 5.61 -2.20
N MET A 217 -2.37 5.88 -1.80
CA MET A 217 -2.06 6.80 -0.70
C MET A 217 -2.29 8.26 -1.08
N VAL A 218 -1.99 8.62 -2.33
CA VAL A 218 -2.34 9.92 -2.92
C VAL A 218 -3.86 10.11 -2.96
N LEU A 219 -4.60 9.10 -3.45
CA LEU A 219 -6.06 9.12 -3.49
C LEU A 219 -6.66 9.25 -2.08
N LEU A 220 -6.18 8.46 -1.11
CA LEU A 220 -6.62 8.54 0.29
C LEU A 220 -6.41 9.94 0.86
N THR A 221 -5.23 10.54 0.63
CA THR A 221 -4.90 11.88 1.11
C THR A 221 -5.76 12.96 0.46
N GLY A 222 -6.08 12.79 -0.83
CA GLY A 222 -7.03 13.64 -1.55
C GLY A 222 -8.45 13.53 -1.00
N ILE A 223 -8.92 12.32 -0.68
CA ILE A 223 -10.26 12.07 -0.10
C ILE A 223 -10.37 12.69 1.29
N LEU A 224 -9.39 12.46 2.17
CA LEU A 224 -9.46 12.93 3.54
C LEU A 224 -9.31 14.44 3.68
N GLY A 225 -8.65 15.13 2.74
CA GLY A 225 -8.48 16.57 2.74
C GLY A 225 -9.79 17.35 2.93
N PRO A 226 -10.74 17.33 1.95
CA PRO A 226 -11.99 18.06 2.04
C PRO A 226 -12.86 17.55 3.18
N LEU A 227 -12.86 16.25 3.47
CA LEU A 227 -13.62 15.68 4.59
C LEU A 227 -13.15 16.22 5.95
N THR A 228 -11.84 16.39 6.12
CA THR A 228 -11.25 16.99 7.34
C THR A 228 -11.63 18.45 7.46
N VAL A 229 -11.57 19.21 6.36
CA VAL A 229 -11.94 20.64 6.35
C VAL A 229 -13.42 20.83 6.65
N LEU A 230 -14.30 20.01 6.06
CA LEU A 230 -15.73 20.02 6.34
C LEU A 230 -16.02 19.66 7.80
N PHE A 231 -15.38 18.61 8.33
CA PHE A 231 -15.59 18.25 9.74
C PHE A 231 -15.13 19.37 10.70
N ALA A 232 -14.09 20.12 10.33
CA ALA A 232 -13.57 21.24 11.11
C ALA A 232 -14.19 22.60 10.77
N TRP A 233 -15.33 22.62 10.06
CA TRP A 233 -15.89 23.84 9.47
C TRP A 233 -16.13 24.98 10.47
N GLU A 234 -16.46 24.64 11.71
CA GLU A 234 -16.77 25.61 12.76
C GLU A 234 -15.55 26.07 13.60
N GLU A 235 -14.33 25.66 13.28
CA GLU A 235 -13.16 26.07 14.04
C GLU A 235 -12.92 27.60 13.94
N GLN A 236 -13.07 28.30 15.07
CA GLN A 236 -12.97 29.76 15.17
C GLN A 236 -11.62 30.25 15.70
N LYS A 237 -10.84 29.39 16.36
CA LYS A 237 -9.58 29.80 16.97
C LYS A 237 -8.50 29.90 15.89
N ARG A 238 -8.12 31.12 15.53
CA ARG A 238 -7.04 31.40 14.55
C ARG A 238 -7.22 30.59 13.23
N PRO A 239 -8.37 30.72 12.54
CA PRO A 239 -8.74 29.85 11.41
C PRO A 239 -7.69 29.85 10.30
N ALA A 240 -7.11 31.01 9.99
CA ALA A 240 -6.02 31.14 9.02
C ALA A 240 -4.83 30.22 9.31
N LEU A 241 -4.38 30.18 10.58
CA LEU A 241 -3.28 29.33 10.98
C LEU A 241 -3.71 27.86 10.99
N PHE A 242 -4.89 27.55 11.53
CA PHE A 242 -5.40 26.18 11.61
C PHE A 242 -5.51 25.51 10.23
N PHE A 243 -6.25 26.12 9.31
CA PHE A 243 -6.45 25.57 7.96
C PHE A 243 -5.18 25.63 7.13
N GLY A 244 -4.35 26.68 7.29
CA GLY A 244 -3.04 26.72 6.65
C GLY A 244 -2.13 25.56 7.08
N LEU A 245 -2.10 25.21 8.38
CA LEU A 245 -1.33 24.06 8.85
C LEU A 245 -1.88 22.72 8.35
N LEU A 246 -3.20 22.58 8.20
CA LEU A 246 -3.80 21.38 7.59
C LEU A 246 -3.39 21.20 6.13
N LEU A 247 -3.37 22.28 5.35
CA LEU A 247 -2.95 22.25 3.93
C LEU A 247 -1.44 22.04 3.79
N LEU A 248 -0.62 22.62 4.67
CA LEU A 248 0.82 22.36 4.72
C LEU A 248 1.09 20.89 5.07
N LEU A 249 0.34 20.34 6.03
CA LEU A 249 0.41 18.93 6.38
C LEU A 249 0.03 18.05 5.20
N GLN A 250 -1.05 18.38 4.48
CA GLN A 250 -1.48 17.66 3.27
C GLN A 250 -0.38 17.67 2.19
N THR A 251 0.24 18.84 1.95
CA THR A 251 1.36 18.99 1.01
C THR A 251 2.52 18.06 1.41
N ALA A 252 2.90 18.09 2.69
CA ALA A 252 4.03 17.32 3.18
C ALA A 252 3.78 15.82 3.09
N THR A 253 2.58 15.35 3.45
CA THR A 253 2.23 13.93 3.33
C THR A 253 2.16 13.46 1.89
N LEU A 254 1.61 14.28 0.98
CA LEU A 254 1.61 13.96 -0.45
C LEU A 254 3.05 13.86 -0.98
N GLY A 255 3.91 14.78 -0.59
CA GLY A 255 5.34 14.79 -0.95
C GLY A 255 6.05 13.49 -0.59
N VAL A 256 5.80 12.93 0.60
CA VAL A 256 6.37 11.62 1.00
C VAL A 256 5.93 10.50 0.04
N PHE A 257 4.68 10.50 -0.42
CA PHE A 257 4.15 9.43 -1.27
C PHE A 257 4.56 9.52 -2.73
N VAL A 258 4.94 10.69 -3.24
CA VAL A 258 5.27 10.87 -4.67
C VAL A 258 6.76 11.04 -4.94
N THR A 259 7.58 11.21 -3.90
CA THR A 259 9.02 11.43 -4.05
C THR A 259 9.78 10.11 -4.15
N LEU A 260 10.71 10.04 -5.10
CA LEU A 260 11.59 8.89 -5.36
C LEU A 260 13.08 9.23 -5.14
N ASP A 261 13.36 10.28 -4.39
CA ASP A 261 14.70 10.72 -3.96
C ASP A 261 14.78 10.68 -2.43
N TYR A 262 15.76 9.98 -1.85
CA TYR A 262 15.87 9.80 -0.39
C TYR A 262 16.02 11.11 0.38
N PHE A 263 16.72 12.10 -0.16
CA PHE A 263 16.93 13.37 0.52
C PHE A 263 15.62 14.17 0.55
N VAL A 264 14.93 14.26 -0.58
CA VAL A 264 13.65 14.97 -0.67
C VAL A 264 12.54 14.21 0.08
N PHE A 265 12.58 12.88 0.08
CA PHE A 265 11.69 12.04 0.89
C PHE A 265 11.85 12.35 2.38
N TYR A 266 13.09 12.42 2.87
CA TYR A 266 13.39 12.80 4.25
C TYR A 266 12.94 14.22 4.56
N LEU A 267 13.11 15.16 3.64
CA LEU A 267 12.66 16.53 3.81
C LEU A 267 11.13 16.59 4.04
N PHE A 268 10.33 15.97 3.16
CA PHE A 268 8.89 15.92 3.35
C PHE A 268 8.50 15.17 4.63
N TRP A 269 9.19 14.08 4.96
CA TRP A 269 9.00 13.31 6.18
C TRP A 269 9.12 14.16 7.45
N GLU A 270 10.13 15.03 7.50
CA GLU A 270 10.35 15.96 8.62
C GLU A 270 9.36 17.13 8.60
N VAL A 271 9.06 17.68 7.42
CA VAL A 271 8.09 18.78 7.29
C VAL A 271 6.71 18.37 7.82
N VAL A 272 6.30 17.10 7.69
CA VAL A 272 5.05 16.57 8.27
C VAL A 272 4.96 16.81 9.80
N LEU A 273 6.08 16.76 10.52
CA LEU A 273 6.08 16.91 11.99
C LEU A 273 5.71 18.33 12.44
N ILE A 274 6.13 19.35 11.68
CA ILE A 274 5.97 20.76 12.05
C ILE A 274 4.49 21.17 12.18
N PRO A 275 3.64 21.02 11.14
CA PRO A 275 2.24 21.41 11.25
C PRO A 275 1.48 20.55 12.25
N MET A 276 1.78 19.25 12.33
CA MET A 276 1.13 18.37 13.31
C MET A 276 1.46 18.78 14.75
N PHE A 277 2.72 19.12 15.04
CA PHE A 277 3.13 19.63 16.33
C PHE A 277 2.34 20.87 16.75
N PHE A 278 2.19 21.85 15.85
CA PHE A 278 1.43 23.06 16.13
C PHE A 278 -0.08 22.82 16.26
N LEU A 279 -0.65 21.94 15.44
CA LEU A 279 -2.06 21.56 15.51
C LEU A 279 -2.39 20.98 16.90
N VAL A 280 -1.55 20.08 17.43
CA VAL A 280 -1.70 19.56 18.79
C VAL A 280 -1.44 20.66 19.82
N ALA A 281 -0.29 21.34 19.76
CA ALA A 281 0.15 22.27 20.81
C ALA A 281 -0.79 23.48 21.00
N ILE A 282 -1.48 23.94 19.95
CA ILE A 282 -2.34 25.13 19.99
C ILE A 282 -3.82 24.77 20.16
N TRP A 283 -4.34 23.76 19.45
CA TRP A 283 -5.77 23.39 19.45
C TRP A 283 -6.09 22.12 20.23
N GLY A 284 -5.08 21.45 20.78
CA GLY A 284 -5.30 20.25 21.55
C GLY A 284 -5.96 20.47 22.91
N GLY A 285 -6.19 19.36 23.60
CA GLY A 285 -6.79 19.25 24.92
C GLY A 285 -5.91 19.74 26.08
N PRO A 286 -6.25 19.35 27.33
CA PRO A 286 -5.58 19.81 28.54
C PRO A 286 -4.07 19.49 28.59
N ALA A 287 -3.66 18.30 28.13
CA ALA A 287 -2.27 17.84 28.17
C ALA A 287 -1.52 18.06 26.84
N ARG A 288 -2.06 18.89 25.95
CA ARG A 288 -1.55 19.12 24.59
C ARG A 288 -0.06 19.44 24.47
N ARG A 289 0.52 20.16 25.44
CA ARG A 289 1.97 20.49 25.40
C ARG A 289 2.81 19.24 25.58
N TYR A 290 2.50 18.43 26.59
CA TYR A 290 3.19 17.17 26.84
C TYR A 290 3.04 16.24 25.63
N ALA A 291 1.82 16.08 25.11
CA ALA A 291 1.57 15.23 23.95
C ALA A 291 2.32 15.72 22.69
N ALA A 292 2.31 17.02 22.39
CA ALA A 292 3.01 17.58 21.25
C ALA A 292 4.54 17.39 21.35
N TYR A 293 5.14 17.68 22.50
CA TYR A 293 6.58 17.48 22.71
C TYR A 293 6.96 16.00 22.65
N LYS A 294 6.19 15.13 23.30
CA LYS A 294 6.43 13.69 23.26
C LYS A 294 6.35 13.17 21.82
N PHE A 295 5.29 13.50 21.09
CA PHE A 295 5.15 13.17 19.66
C PHE A 295 6.37 13.60 18.85
N PHE A 296 6.76 14.88 18.97
CA PHE A 296 7.87 15.44 18.20
C PHE A 296 9.19 14.75 18.54
N ILE A 297 9.60 14.73 19.81
CA ILE A 297 10.88 14.16 20.24
C ILE A 297 10.98 12.68 19.87
N TYR A 298 9.90 11.93 20.10
CA TYR A 298 9.88 10.49 19.88
C TYR A 298 10.05 10.14 18.39
N THR A 299 9.31 10.83 17.51
CA THR A 299 9.35 10.56 16.07
C THR A 299 10.56 11.18 15.38
N PHE A 300 11.00 12.36 15.82
CA PHE A 300 12.21 13.04 15.31
C PHE A 300 13.49 12.26 15.66
N THR A 301 13.59 11.73 16.89
CA THR A 301 14.78 10.95 17.27
C THR A 301 14.92 9.70 16.41
N ALA A 302 13.81 9.03 16.11
CA ALA A 302 13.81 7.84 15.25
C ALA A 302 14.13 8.19 13.79
N SER A 303 13.68 9.33 13.30
CA SER A 303 13.97 9.77 11.94
C SER A 303 15.43 10.18 11.74
N LEU A 304 16.13 10.67 12.78
CA LEU A 304 17.58 10.87 12.72
C LEU A 304 18.34 9.55 12.50
N VAL A 305 17.91 8.45 13.12
CA VAL A 305 18.50 7.11 12.89
C VAL A 305 18.23 6.65 11.45
N MET A 306 17.02 6.91 10.94
CA MET A 306 16.67 6.65 9.54
C MET A 306 17.52 7.46 8.56
N LEU A 307 17.79 8.74 8.87
CA LEU A 307 18.67 9.59 8.06
C LEU A 307 20.08 9.00 7.94
N VAL A 308 20.63 8.43 9.02
CA VAL A 308 21.92 7.72 8.96
C VAL A 308 21.84 6.56 7.96
N GLY A 309 20.73 5.82 7.93
CA GLY A 309 20.49 4.76 6.93
C GLY A 309 20.47 5.28 5.49
N PHE A 310 19.76 6.39 5.22
CA PHE A 310 19.73 7.01 3.90
C PHE A 310 21.11 7.51 3.45
N MET A 311 21.88 8.12 4.36
CA MET A 311 23.25 8.55 4.06
C MET A 311 24.17 7.35 3.81
N ALA A 312 24.02 6.26 4.56
CA ALA A 312 24.78 5.03 4.33
C ALA A 312 24.52 4.46 2.94
N LEU A 313 23.25 4.38 2.51
CA LEU A 313 22.88 3.97 1.15
C LEU A 313 23.53 4.85 0.08
N TYR A 314 23.46 6.17 0.25
CA TYR A 314 24.05 7.13 -0.69
C TYR A 314 25.56 6.91 -0.87
N PHE A 315 26.31 6.74 0.22
CA PHE A 315 27.75 6.56 0.17
C PHE A 315 28.17 5.18 -0.35
N GLU A 316 27.47 4.12 0.05
CA GLU A 316 27.79 2.75 -0.37
C GLU A 316 27.44 2.51 -1.84
N ALA A 317 26.33 3.08 -2.34
CA ALA A 317 25.95 2.97 -3.75
C ALA A 317 26.98 3.57 -4.71
N GLY A 318 27.75 4.58 -4.27
CA GLY A 318 28.78 5.25 -5.08
C GLY A 318 28.25 5.97 -6.34
N ALA A 319 26.94 5.96 -6.56
CA ALA A 319 26.28 6.48 -7.75
C ALA A 319 26.16 8.02 -7.77
N ASN A 320 26.55 8.69 -6.67
CA ASN A 320 26.43 10.15 -6.48
C ASN A 320 25.02 10.65 -6.80
N THR A 321 23.99 9.93 -6.35
CA THR A 321 22.58 10.27 -6.52
C THR A 321 21.78 9.81 -5.31
N PHE A 322 20.75 10.56 -4.94
CA PHE A 322 19.76 10.14 -3.93
C PHE A 322 18.55 9.43 -4.56
N SER A 323 18.55 9.16 -5.86
CA SER A 323 17.48 8.40 -6.53
C SER A 323 17.31 7.01 -5.91
N MET A 324 16.11 6.73 -5.40
CA MET A 324 15.75 5.42 -4.85
C MET A 324 15.84 4.32 -5.91
N ILE A 325 15.55 4.65 -7.17
CA ILE A 325 15.59 3.71 -8.30
C ILE A 325 17.04 3.32 -8.60
N GLU A 326 17.95 4.29 -8.70
CA GLU A 326 19.36 4.03 -9.01
C GLU A 326 20.07 3.32 -7.86
N ILE A 327 19.78 3.69 -6.61
CA ILE A 327 20.33 3.00 -5.44
C ILE A 327 19.82 1.55 -5.36
N ALA A 328 18.54 1.31 -5.67
CA ALA A 328 17.99 -0.04 -5.68
C ALA A 328 18.66 -0.95 -6.73
N LYS A 329 19.05 -0.42 -7.89
CA LYS A 329 19.83 -1.17 -8.90
C LYS A 329 21.21 -1.63 -8.40
N GLN A 330 21.76 -0.95 -7.39
CA GLN A 330 23.05 -1.33 -6.79
C GLN A 330 22.92 -2.37 -5.67
N SER A 331 21.71 -2.84 -5.35
CA SER A 331 21.46 -3.73 -4.19
C SER A 331 22.34 -4.99 -4.17
N GLY A 332 22.59 -5.59 -5.34
CA GLY A 332 23.45 -6.77 -5.51
C GLY A 332 24.94 -6.54 -5.21
N SER A 333 25.38 -5.28 -5.19
CA SER A 333 26.76 -4.91 -4.83
C SER A 333 26.97 -4.75 -3.32
N PHE A 334 25.89 -4.58 -2.54
CA PHE A 334 25.98 -4.31 -1.11
C PHE A 334 26.29 -5.57 -0.31
N ALA A 335 27.30 -5.48 0.55
CA ALA A 335 27.66 -6.58 1.44
C ALA A 335 26.47 -6.96 2.36
N PRO A 336 26.23 -8.25 2.64
CA PRO A 336 25.10 -8.67 3.49
C PRO A 336 25.11 -8.03 4.88
N THR A 337 26.29 -7.80 5.46
CA THR A 337 26.44 -7.14 6.76
C THR A 337 26.00 -5.67 6.71
N PHE A 338 26.34 -4.96 5.62
CA PHE A 338 25.87 -3.60 5.39
C PHE A 338 24.35 -3.57 5.29
N GLN A 339 23.76 -4.47 4.48
CA GLN A 339 22.31 -4.51 4.30
C GLN A 339 21.57 -4.69 5.63
N LYS A 340 22.05 -5.58 6.51
CA LYS A 340 21.44 -5.82 7.83
C LYS A 340 21.44 -4.57 8.71
N TRP A 341 22.57 -3.88 8.84
CA TRP A 341 22.66 -2.70 9.71
C TRP A 341 21.88 -1.51 9.19
N VAL A 342 21.93 -1.28 7.87
CA VAL A 342 21.16 -0.21 7.24
C VAL A 342 19.67 -0.50 7.29
N PHE A 343 19.25 -1.73 7.01
CA PHE A 343 17.85 -2.12 7.16
C PHE A 343 17.36 -1.93 8.60
N ALA A 344 18.16 -2.31 9.61
CA ALA A 344 17.81 -2.08 11.01
C ALA A 344 17.62 -0.58 11.33
N ALA A 345 18.51 0.29 10.84
CA ALA A 345 18.43 1.73 11.04
C ALA A 345 17.17 2.34 10.41
N LEU A 346 16.85 1.95 9.17
CA LEU A 346 15.64 2.37 8.47
C LEU A 346 14.39 1.83 9.17
N PHE A 347 14.39 0.54 9.53
CA PHE A 347 13.28 -0.13 10.17
C PHE A 347 12.93 0.50 11.53
N ILE A 348 13.89 0.96 12.33
CA ILE A 348 13.62 1.68 13.59
C ILE A 348 12.83 2.97 13.30
N GLY A 349 13.26 3.77 12.32
CA GLY A 349 12.57 5.00 11.92
C GLY A 349 11.12 4.75 11.49
N PHE A 350 10.93 3.75 10.63
CA PHE A 350 9.63 3.36 10.13
C PHE A 350 8.74 2.73 11.23
N ALA A 351 9.27 1.84 12.06
CA ALA A 351 8.54 1.17 13.14
C ALA A 351 8.01 2.13 14.20
N VAL A 352 8.75 3.20 14.50
CA VAL A 352 8.29 4.28 15.40
C VAL A 352 7.12 5.05 14.79
N LYS A 353 7.15 5.30 13.48
CA LYS A 353 6.07 6.01 12.76
C LYS A 353 4.84 5.12 12.49
N MET A 354 5.01 3.80 12.37
CA MET A 354 3.98 2.75 12.28
C MET A 354 3.38 2.32 13.63
N PRO A 355 3.58 3.13 14.68
CA PRO A 355 3.65 2.75 16.10
C PRO A 355 3.67 1.24 16.44
N MET A 356 4.77 0.54 16.13
CA MET A 356 4.96 -0.85 16.57
C MET A 356 5.26 -0.95 18.06
N VAL A 357 4.88 -2.02 18.74
CA VAL A 357 5.35 -2.31 20.11
C VAL A 357 6.86 -2.59 20.06
N PRO A 358 7.71 -2.02 20.93
CA PRO A 358 7.42 -1.10 22.06
C PRO A 358 7.38 0.40 21.69
N PHE A 359 7.66 0.75 20.44
CA PHE A 359 7.76 2.10 19.88
C PHE A 359 6.45 2.88 19.63
N HIS A 360 5.39 2.62 20.41
CA HIS A 360 4.04 3.14 20.13
C HIS A 360 3.54 4.20 21.13
N THR A 361 4.23 4.40 22.25
CA THR A 361 3.68 5.13 23.41
C THR A 361 3.37 6.61 23.15
N TRP A 362 3.88 7.20 22.08
CA TRP A 362 3.56 8.56 21.67
C TRP A 362 2.16 8.68 21.06
N LEU A 363 1.67 7.61 20.42
CA LEU A 363 0.48 7.62 19.58
C LEU A 363 -0.81 7.88 20.40
N PRO A 364 -1.11 7.14 21.50
CA PRO A 364 -2.33 7.39 22.26
C PRO A 364 -2.39 8.80 22.82
N ASP A 365 -1.28 9.30 23.37
CA ASP A 365 -1.21 10.66 23.93
C ASP A 365 -1.45 11.73 22.84
N ALA A 366 -0.84 11.55 21.67
CA ALA A 366 -1.02 12.47 20.55
C ALA A 366 -2.48 12.51 20.05
N HIS A 367 -3.14 11.35 19.88
CA HIS A 367 -4.52 11.29 19.41
C HIS A 367 -5.55 11.81 20.42
N VAL A 368 -5.37 11.47 21.69
CA VAL A 368 -6.25 11.88 22.79
C VAL A 368 -6.27 13.40 22.93
N GLU A 369 -5.11 14.03 22.77
CA GLU A 369 -4.96 15.47 22.91
C GLU A 369 -5.15 16.24 21.61
N ALA A 370 -5.00 15.63 20.42
CA ALA A 370 -5.16 16.34 19.16
C ALA A 370 -6.62 16.86 18.96
N PRO A 371 -6.79 18.02 18.29
CA PRO A 371 -8.09 18.40 17.77
C PRO A 371 -8.59 17.32 16.80
N THR A 372 -9.90 17.16 16.64
CA THR A 372 -10.46 16.04 15.84
C THR A 372 -9.94 16.03 14.40
N ALA A 373 -9.79 17.20 13.77
CA ALA A 373 -9.15 17.34 12.45
C ALA A 373 -7.70 16.81 12.41
N GLY A 374 -6.94 17.08 13.47
CA GLY A 374 -5.59 16.56 13.64
C GLY A 374 -5.59 15.04 13.83
N SER A 375 -6.51 14.49 14.63
CA SER A 375 -6.65 13.04 14.81
C SER A 375 -7.02 12.33 13.50
N ILE A 376 -7.88 12.94 12.67
CA ILE A 376 -8.26 12.43 11.34
C ILE A 376 -7.04 12.30 10.45
N VAL A 377 -6.23 13.35 10.29
CA VAL A 377 -5.04 13.31 9.42
C VAL A 377 -3.95 12.41 10.00
N LEU A 378 -3.75 12.45 11.32
CA LEU A 378 -2.76 11.61 12.00
C LEU A 378 -3.08 10.13 11.78
N ALA A 379 -4.31 9.70 12.07
CA ALA A 379 -4.72 8.30 11.93
C ALA A 379 -4.82 7.90 10.45
N GLY A 380 -5.45 8.74 9.64
CA GLY A 380 -5.78 8.47 8.25
C GLY A 380 -4.54 8.36 7.38
N ILE A 381 -3.59 9.29 7.53
CA ILE A 381 -2.48 9.46 6.58
C ILE A 381 -1.13 9.24 7.25
N MET A 382 -0.84 9.90 8.37
CA MET A 382 0.53 9.93 8.92
C MET A 382 1.06 8.57 9.36
N LEU A 383 0.18 7.69 9.87
CA LEU A 383 0.57 6.33 10.26
C LEU A 383 1.02 5.48 9.07
N LYS A 384 0.53 5.79 7.87
CA LYS A 384 0.82 5.02 6.64
C LYS A 384 2.20 5.35 6.08
N LEU A 385 2.73 6.54 6.40
CA LEU A 385 4.07 6.95 5.99
C LEU A 385 5.13 5.93 6.43
N GLY A 386 4.99 5.37 7.64
CA GLY A 386 5.92 4.37 8.15
C GLY A 386 5.97 3.10 7.31
N LEU A 387 4.81 2.52 6.98
CA LEU A 387 4.76 1.28 6.20
C LEU A 387 5.08 1.54 4.73
N TYR A 388 4.59 2.65 4.17
CA TYR A 388 4.96 3.11 2.84
C TYR A 388 6.48 3.27 2.72
N GLY A 389 7.13 3.92 3.69
CA GLY A 389 8.58 4.11 3.73
C GLY A 389 9.33 2.78 3.86
N LEU A 390 8.87 1.86 4.70
CA LEU A 390 9.44 0.51 4.79
C LEU A 390 9.40 -0.19 3.43
N MET A 391 8.26 -0.17 2.74
CA MET A 391 8.08 -0.85 1.46
C MET A 391 8.87 -0.19 0.33
N ARG A 392 8.73 1.15 0.17
CA ARG A 392 9.37 1.91 -0.90
C ARG A 392 10.89 2.01 -0.73
N ALA A 393 11.32 2.37 0.47
CA ALA A 393 12.65 2.91 0.71
C ALA A 393 13.61 1.91 1.38
N ALA A 394 13.14 0.74 1.82
CA ALA A 394 13.99 -0.26 2.46
C ALA A 394 13.96 -1.65 1.81
N LEU A 395 12.83 -2.14 1.28
CA LEU A 395 12.76 -3.51 0.74
C LEU A 395 13.66 -3.71 -0.49
N ALA A 396 13.41 -2.99 -1.58
CA ALA A 396 14.15 -3.11 -2.84
C ALA A 396 15.69 -2.89 -2.72
N PRO A 397 16.19 -1.85 -2.01
CA PRO A 397 17.65 -1.65 -1.90
C PRO A 397 18.36 -2.62 -0.94
N LEU A 398 17.63 -3.28 -0.03
CA LEU A 398 18.22 -4.07 1.07
C LEU A 398 17.56 -5.44 1.22
N PRO A 399 17.47 -6.27 0.16
CA PRO A 399 16.70 -7.51 0.17
C PRO A 399 17.14 -8.51 1.24
N LEU A 400 18.46 -8.74 1.38
CA LEU A 400 19.01 -9.65 2.39
C LEU A 400 18.83 -9.11 3.81
N GLY A 401 18.79 -7.78 3.96
CA GLY A 401 18.44 -7.13 5.21
C GLY A 401 16.98 -7.40 5.58
N ALA A 402 16.06 -7.20 4.63
CA ALA A 402 14.63 -7.42 4.83
C ALA A 402 14.33 -8.88 5.21
N GLU A 403 14.87 -9.85 4.46
CA GLU A 403 14.74 -11.28 4.75
C GLU A 403 15.26 -11.64 6.16
N TYR A 404 16.44 -11.12 6.53
CA TYR A 404 17.04 -11.38 7.84
C TYR A 404 16.16 -10.88 8.99
N PHE A 405 15.45 -9.76 8.80
CA PHE A 405 14.60 -9.15 9.82
C PHE A 405 13.14 -9.65 9.81
N VAL A 406 12.74 -10.56 8.90
CA VAL A 406 11.39 -11.15 8.89
C VAL A 406 10.96 -11.65 10.27
N PRO A 407 11.75 -12.45 11.02
CA PRO A 407 11.34 -12.92 12.34
C PRO A 407 11.06 -11.78 13.33
N VAL A 408 11.81 -10.68 13.24
CA VAL A 408 11.60 -9.49 14.07
C VAL A 408 10.31 -8.78 13.65
N MET A 409 10.08 -8.59 12.35
CA MET A 409 8.85 -7.99 11.84
C MET A 409 7.61 -8.78 12.25
N VAL A 410 7.64 -10.12 12.09
CA VAL A 410 6.55 -11.02 12.52
C VAL A 410 6.31 -10.92 14.03
N ALA A 411 7.37 -10.98 14.84
CA ALA A 411 7.23 -10.89 16.29
C ALA A 411 6.63 -9.55 16.72
N LEU A 412 7.13 -8.43 16.18
CA LEU A 412 6.60 -7.10 16.49
C LEU A 412 5.17 -6.93 16.00
N ALA A 413 4.83 -7.45 14.82
CA ALA A 413 3.48 -7.42 14.27
C ALA A 413 2.49 -8.16 15.16
N ILE A 414 2.75 -9.43 15.49
CA ILE A 414 1.87 -10.26 16.34
C ILE A 414 1.71 -9.62 17.72
N VAL A 415 2.81 -9.18 18.34
CA VAL A 415 2.75 -8.51 19.64
C VAL A 415 1.91 -7.22 19.53
N SER A 416 2.09 -6.41 18.49
CA SER A 416 1.32 -5.18 18.30
C SER A 416 -0.16 -5.44 18.08
N ILE A 417 -0.52 -6.50 17.33
CA ILE A 417 -1.89 -6.94 17.11
C ILE A 417 -2.58 -7.27 18.44
N ILE A 418 -1.99 -8.17 19.24
CA ILE A 418 -2.57 -8.65 20.48
C ILE A 418 -2.54 -7.58 21.57
N TYR A 419 -1.37 -6.96 21.79
CA TYR A 419 -1.17 -5.96 22.83
C TYR A 419 -2.00 -4.70 22.57
N GLY A 420 -2.02 -4.22 21.32
CA GLY A 420 -2.84 -3.07 20.92
C GLY A 420 -4.32 -3.34 21.14
N ALA A 421 -4.81 -4.53 20.74
CA ALA A 421 -6.21 -4.90 20.93
C ALA A 421 -6.59 -5.07 22.43
N ALA A 422 -5.71 -5.71 23.22
CA ALA A 422 -5.91 -5.87 24.66
C ALA A 422 -5.94 -4.52 25.39
N LEU A 423 -5.02 -3.60 25.06
CA LEU A 423 -5.03 -2.26 25.63
C LEU A 423 -6.23 -1.45 25.18
N SER A 424 -6.67 -1.57 23.93
CA SER A 424 -7.89 -0.95 23.42
C SER A 424 -9.12 -1.36 24.26
N LEU A 425 -9.26 -2.66 24.55
CA LEU A 425 -10.33 -3.19 25.40
C LEU A 425 -10.31 -2.64 26.83
N ALA A 426 -9.13 -2.35 27.36
CA ALA A 426 -8.97 -1.78 28.70
C ALA A 426 -9.23 -0.26 28.76
N GLN A 427 -9.40 0.43 27.61
CA GLN A 427 -9.62 1.88 27.60
C GLN A 427 -11.08 2.24 27.88
N THR A 428 -11.27 3.30 28.67
CA THR A 428 -12.59 3.92 28.90
C THR A 428 -12.83 5.15 28.04
N ASP A 429 -11.78 5.77 27.49
CA ASP A 429 -11.87 6.94 26.62
C ASP A 429 -11.99 6.51 25.15
N LEU A 430 -13.01 7.01 24.45
CA LEU A 430 -13.31 6.61 23.08
C LEU A 430 -12.20 6.98 22.08
N LYS A 431 -11.54 8.15 22.20
CA LYS A 431 -10.41 8.49 21.32
C LYS A 431 -9.20 7.61 21.63
N LYS A 432 -8.97 7.29 22.91
CA LYS A 432 -7.86 6.45 23.33
C LYS A 432 -8.02 4.99 22.88
N LEU A 433 -9.25 4.46 22.96
CA LEU A 433 -9.62 3.15 22.41
C LEU A 433 -9.28 3.09 20.92
N VAL A 434 -9.71 4.08 20.13
CA VAL A 434 -9.43 4.15 18.68
C VAL A 434 -7.92 4.31 18.38
N ALA A 435 -7.17 5.01 19.23
CA ALA A 435 -5.73 5.12 19.07
C ALA A 435 -5.02 3.77 19.28
N TYR A 436 -5.44 2.98 20.28
CA TYR A 436 -4.88 1.64 20.50
C TYR A 436 -5.33 0.62 19.46
N SER A 437 -6.56 0.70 18.96
CA SER A 437 -7.00 -0.14 17.83
C SER A 437 -6.16 0.11 16.57
N SER A 438 -5.70 1.35 16.36
CA SER A 438 -4.81 1.69 15.24
C SER A 438 -3.46 0.97 15.33
N ILE A 439 -2.91 0.76 16.53
CA ILE A 439 -1.68 -0.03 16.73
C ILE A 439 -1.89 -1.47 16.29
N SER A 440 -3.04 -2.05 16.63
CA SER A 440 -3.39 -3.43 16.27
C SER A 440 -3.48 -3.60 14.74
N HIS A 441 -4.23 -2.74 14.06
CA HIS A 441 -4.40 -2.79 12.61
C HIS A 441 -3.11 -2.49 11.82
N MET A 442 -2.25 -1.58 12.30
CA MET A 442 -0.92 -1.39 11.68
C MET A 442 0.01 -2.57 11.94
N GLY A 443 -0.19 -3.31 13.03
CA GLY A 443 0.44 -4.61 13.24
C GLY A 443 0.04 -5.64 12.18
N ILE A 444 -1.23 -5.69 11.78
CA ILE A 444 -1.69 -6.53 10.66
C ILE A 444 -1.00 -6.11 9.36
N ALA A 445 -0.91 -4.82 9.08
CA ALA A 445 -0.24 -4.33 7.88
C ALA A 445 1.26 -4.69 7.86
N LEU A 446 1.97 -4.58 8.99
CA LEU A 446 3.36 -5.05 9.11
C LEU A 446 3.47 -6.57 8.94
N LEU A 447 2.51 -7.34 9.46
CA LEU A 447 2.47 -8.79 9.28
C LEU A 447 2.43 -9.16 7.80
N GLY A 448 1.64 -8.43 7.00
CA GLY A 448 1.57 -8.60 5.55
C GLY A 448 2.92 -8.36 4.86
N VAL A 449 3.60 -7.25 5.22
CA VAL A 449 4.95 -6.97 4.72
C VAL A 449 5.95 -8.05 5.12
N ALA A 450 5.86 -8.56 6.34
CA ALA A 450 6.76 -9.58 6.86
C ALA A 450 6.65 -10.93 6.12
N THR A 451 5.57 -11.17 5.36
CA THR A 451 5.47 -12.39 4.52
C THR A 451 6.42 -12.37 3.33
N LEU A 452 6.82 -11.18 2.86
CA LEU A 452 7.57 -10.99 1.60
C LEU A 452 6.95 -11.74 0.41
N THR A 453 5.62 -11.82 0.38
CA THR A 453 4.84 -12.39 -0.74
C THR A 453 4.03 -11.30 -1.43
N GLU A 454 3.70 -11.50 -2.70
CA GLU A 454 2.92 -10.54 -3.49
C GLU A 454 1.58 -10.22 -2.81
N LEU A 455 0.82 -11.25 -2.44
CA LEU A 455 -0.47 -11.11 -1.77
C LEU A 455 -0.35 -10.44 -0.40
N GLY A 456 0.70 -10.76 0.37
CA GLY A 456 0.90 -10.18 1.70
C GLY A 456 1.29 -8.69 1.65
N LEU A 457 2.16 -8.31 0.72
CA LEU A 457 2.49 -6.91 0.46
C LEU A 457 1.26 -6.16 -0.07
N ALA A 458 0.50 -6.74 -0.99
CA ALA A 458 -0.70 -6.14 -1.53
C ALA A 458 -1.77 -5.93 -0.43
N GLY A 459 -1.98 -6.94 0.41
CA GLY A 459 -2.84 -6.85 1.59
C GLY A 459 -2.40 -5.78 2.58
N ALA A 460 -1.09 -5.59 2.78
CA ALA A 460 -0.55 -4.54 3.64
C ALA A 460 -0.84 -3.13 3.11
N VAL A 461 -0.68 -2.90 1.80
CA VAL A 461 -1.03 -1.62 1.16
C VAL A 461 -2.54 -1.38 1.18
N TYR A 462 -3.33 -2.43 0.94
CA TYR A 462 -4.78 -2.36 1.09
C TYR A 462 -5.18 -2.01 2.52
N MET A 463 -4.50 -2.58 3.52
CA MET A 463 -4.72 -2.29 4.94
C MET A 463 -4.41 -0.83 5.26
N MET A 464 -3.34 -0.27 4.70
CA MET A 464 -3.06 1.17 4.81
C MET A 464 -4.23 1.99 4.30
N PHE A 465 -4.81 1.65 3.15
CA PHE A 465 -5.93 2.38 2.58
C PHE A 465 -7.22 2.20 3.39
N ALA A 466 -7.60 0.96 3.71
CA ALA A 466 -8.82 0.63 4.44
C ALA A 466 -8.85 1.21 5.86
N HIS A 467 -7.77 1.02 6.63
CA HIS A 467 -7.59 1.66 7.93
C HIS A 467 -7.47 3.19 7.78
N GLY A 468 -6.92 3.66 6.66
CA GLY A 468 -6.90 5.06 6.23
C GLY A 468 -8.26 5.70 6.14
N LEU A 469 -9.29 4.97 5.72
CA LEU A 469 -10.66 5.45 5.68
C LEU A 469 -11.34 5.32 7.05
N LEU A 470 -11.38 4.11 7.61
CA LEU A 470 -12.24 3.82 8.77
C LEU A 470 -11.73 4.41 10.10
N SER A 471 -10.41 4.51 10.31
CA SER A 471 -9.88 5.08 11.55
C SER A 471 -10.20 6.57 11.71
N PRO A 472 -10.04 7.43 10.67
CA PRO A 472 -10.60 8.77 10.66
C PRO A 472 -12.08 8.86 11.01
N ALA A 473 -12.91 7.98 10.45
CA ALA A 473 -14.34 7.99 10.76
C ALA A 473 -14.62 7.63 12.23
N MET A 474 -13.85 6.71 12.83
CA MET A 474 -13.92 6.45 14.27
C MET A 474 -13.54 7.69 15.10
N PHE A 475 -12.51 8.44 14.68
CA PHE A 475 -12.14 9.70 15.33
C PHE A 475 -13.19 10.81 15.12
N MET A 476 -13.83 10.88 13.96
CA MET A 476 -14.95 11.78 13.68
C MET A 476 -16.13 11.47 14.61
N ILE A 477 -16.52 10.20 14.75
CA ILE A 477 -17.55 9.76 15.70
C ILE A 477 -17.20 10.16 17.14
N ALA A 478 -15.97 9.91 17.57
CA ALA A 478 -15.52 10.34 18.89
C ALA A 478 -15.56 11.88 19.06
N GLY A 479 -15.35 12.62 17.96
CA GLY A 479 -15.53 14.07 17.89
C GLY A 479 -16.98 14.50 18.07
N VAL A 480 -17.91 13.90 17.32
CA VAL A 480 -19.35 14.17 17.41
C VAL A 480 -19.86 13.91 18.84
N VAL A 481 -19.49 12.77 19.43
CA VAL A 481 -19.84 12.43 20.81
C VAL A 481 -19.32 13.49 21.79
N LEU A 482 -18.06 13.92 21.62
CA LEU A 482 -17.46 14.96 22.46
C LEU A 482 -18.14 16.32 22.29
N HIS A 483 -18.47 16.73 21.06
CA HIS A 483 -19.13 18.01 20.78
C HIS A 483 -20.53 18.08 21.40
N GLN A 484 -21.31 17.00 21.33
CA GLN A 484 -22.68 16.99 21.82
C GLN A 484 -22.80 16.79 23.34
N LEU A 485 -21.97 15.92 23.92
CA LEU A 485 -22.08 15.51 25.32
C LEU A 485 -21.02 16.14 26.24
N GLY A 486 -20.00 16.78 25.67
CA GLY A 486 -18.88 17.34 26.42
C GLY A 486 -17.95 16.29 27.05
N THR A 487 -18.19 15.00 26.78
CA THR A 487 -17.38 13.89 27.26
C THR A 487 -17.31 12.80 26.20
N ARG A 488 -16.24 12.01 26.25
CA ARG A 488 -16.00 10.82 25.42
C ARG A 488 -15.67 9.57 26.27
N ASP A 489 -15.98 9.65 27.56
CA ASP A 489 -15.79 8.59 28.54
C ASP A 489 -16.91 7.56 28.42
N ILE A 490 -16.60 6.41 27.82
CA ILE A 490 -17.55 5.36 27.39
C ILE A 490 -18.49 4.90 28.51
N PRO A 491 -18.05 4.68 29.77
CA PRO A 491 -18.94 4.28 30.86
C PRO A 491 -20.03 5.31 31.20
N LYS A 492 -19.84 6.59 30.85
CA LYS A 492 -20.81 7.66 31.09
C LYS A 492 -21.82 7.82 29.95
N LEU A 493 -21.60 7.16 28.83
CA LEU A 493 -22.48 7.20 27.66
C LEU A 493 -23.61 6.17 27.79
N GLY A 494 -24.57 6.19 26.86
CA GLY A 494 -25.65 5.21 26.83
C GLY A 494 -26.90 5.69 26.11
N GLY A 495 -27.47 4.82 25.27
CA GLY A 495 -28.75 5.05 24.60
C GLY A 495 -28.76 6.10 23.48
N LEU A 496 -27.60 6.43 22.89
CA LEU A 496 -27.52 7.46 21.83
C LEU A 496 -28.37 7.15 20.60
N ALA A 497 -28.60 5.88 20.27
CA ALA A 497 -29.45 5.47 19.15
C ALA A 497 -30.89 5.99 19.26
N GLN A 498 -31.38 6.27 20.47
CA GLN A 498 -32.73 6.80 20.69
C GLN A 498 -32.84 8.29 20.36
N LYS A 499 -31.72 9.03 20.37
CA LYS A 499 -31.68 10.49 20.18
C LYS A 499 -31.09 10.92 18.84
N GLN A 500 -30.14 10.13 18.31
CA GLN A 500 -29.46 10.36 17.04
C GLN A 500 -29.37 9.06 16.23
N PRO A 501 -30.51 8.46 15.82
CA PRO A 501 -30.55 7.19 15.10
C PRO A 501 -29.68 7.15 13.83
N TYR A 502 -29.63 8.22 13.03
CA TYR A 502 -28.84 8.21 11.78
C TYR A 502 -27.34 8.22 12.07
N THR A 503 -26.91 9.08 13.00
CA THR A 503 -25.51 9.11 13.47
C THR A 503 -25.12 7.78 14.11
N ALA A 504 -26.03 7.16 14.88
CA ALA A 504 -25.83 5.83 15.46
C ALA A 504 -25.68 4.73 14.40
N THR A 505 -26.44 4.78 13.29
CA THR A 505 -26.26 3.84 12.16
C THR A 505 -24.86 3.96 11.56
N LEU A 506 -24.36 5.18 11.35
CA LEU A 506 -23.00 5.41 10.86
C LEU A 506 -21.96 4.92 11.86
N PHE A 507 -22.14 5.19 13.17
CA PHE A 507 -21.28 4.67 14.23
C PHE A 507 -21.16 3.14 14.13
N VAL A 508 -22.29 2.43 14.10
CA VAL A 508 -22.32 0.97 13.99
C VAL A 508 -21.61 0.50 12.71
N ALA A 509 -21.91 1.11 11.56
CA ALA A 509 -21.29 0.74 10.29
C ALA A 509 -19.76 0.93 10.31
N ILE A 510 -19.27 2.02 10.89
CA ILE A 510 -17.83 2.31 11.02
C ILE A 510 -17.15 1.29 11.94
N PHE A 511 -17.74 1.01 13.10
CA PHE A 511 -17.15 0.08 14.08
C PHE A 511 -17.18 -1.36 13.58
N LEU A 512 -18.25 -1.79 12.90
CA LEU A 512 -18.31 -3.10 12.26
C LEU A 512 -17.36 -3.18 11.06
N GLY A 513 -17.23 -2.11 10.27
CA GLY A 513 -16.26 -2.05 9.19
C GLY A 513 -14.82 -2.15 9.69
N SER A 514 -14.48 -1.45 10.79
CA SER A 514 -13.16 -1.55 11.40
C SER A 514 -12.90 -2.89 12.09
N LEU A 515 -13.94 -3.65 12.44
CA LEU A 515 -13.83 -4.99 13.01
C LEU A 515 -13.49 -6.06 11.96
N GLY A 516 -13.62 -5.75 10.67
CA GLY A 516 -13.42 -6.70 9.57
C GLY A 516 -14.71 -7.35 9.09
N LEU A 517 -15.85 -6.63 9.09
CA LEU A 517 -17.10 -7.15 8.53
C LEU A 517 -16.95 -7.45 7.01
N PRO A 518 -17.34 -8.64 6.52
CA PRO A 518 -17.36 -8.94 5.09
C PRO A 518 -18.14 -7.90 4.28
N GLY A 519 -17.59 -7.51 3.13
CA GLY A 519 -18.13 -6.41 2.31
C GLY A 519 -17.59 -5.02 2.68
N MET A 520 -16.73 -4.91 3.70
CA MET A 520 -15.98 -3.70 4.02
C MET A 520 -14.52 -3.83 3.61
N ALA A 521 -13.89 -2.71 3.25
CA ALA A 521 -12.51 -2.67 2.77
C ALA A 521 -11.49 -3.33 3.72
N THR A 522 -11.66 -3.20 5.05
CA THR A 522 -10.76 -3.81 6.04
C THR A 522 -10.76 -5.34 5.97
N PHE A 523 -11.91 -5.96 5.75
CA PHE A 523 -12.00 -7.42 5.64
C PHE A 523 -11.15 -7.96 4.49
N VAL A 524 -11.16 -7.27 3.34
CA VAL A 524 -10.35 -7.65 2.17
C VAL A 524 -8.86 -7.61 2.52
N ALA A 525 -8.41 -6.53 3.17
CA ALA A 525 -7.01 -6.39 3.59
C ALA A 525 -6.59 -7.48 4.58
N GLU A 526 -7.38 -7.69 5.62
CA GLU A 526 -7.11 -8.68 6.67
C GLU A 526 -7.06 -10.10 6.10
N LEU A 527 -8.03 -10.45 5.24
CA LEU A 527 -8.08 -11.75 4.59
C LEU A 527 -6.83 -11.97 3.72
N SER A 528 -6.44 -10.99 2.88
CA SER A 528 -5.24 -11.07 2.04
C SER A 528 -3.98 -11.30 2.89
N VAL A 529 -3.80 -10.52 3.97
CA VAL A 529 -2.66 -10.67 4.87
C VAL A 529 -2.65 -12.04 5.55
N PHE A 530 -3.79 -12.51 6.06
CA PHE A 530 -3.85 -13.78 6.78
C PHE A 530 -3.67 -15.00 5.87
N VAL A 531 -4.19 -14.96 4.64
CA VAL A 531 -3.94 -16.01 3.64
C VAL A 531 -2.45 -16.08 3.32
N ALA A 532 -1.82 -14.94 3.02
CA ALA A 532 -0.38 -14.86 2.75
C ALA A 532 0.47 -15.32 3.95
N PHE A 533 0.06 -14.94 5.17
CA PHE A 533 0.77 -15.34 6.39
C PHE A 533 0.61 -16.82 6.70
N PHE A 534 -0.56 -17.42 6.44
CA PHE A 534 -0.75 -18.87 6.57
C PHE A 534 0.12 -19.64 5.59
N GLN A 535 0.20 -19.20 4.33
CA GLN A 535 1.02 -19.86 3.31
C GLN A 535 2.51 -19.82 3.67
N SER A 536 2.99 -18.72 4.26
CA SER A 536 4.40 -18.54 4.61
C SER A 536 4.79 -19.09 5.99
N HIS A 537 3.91 -19.01 6.99
CA HIS A 537 4.23 -19.30 8.41
C HIS A 537 3.28 -20.32 9.08
N GLY A 538 2.30 -20.86 8.36
CA GLY A 538 1.38 -21.89 8.84
C GLY A 538 0.53 -21.45 10.04
N TYR A 539 0.41 -22.32 11.05
CA TYR A 539 -0.48 -22.12 12.20
C TYR A 539 -0.04 -21.03 13.19
N TRP A 540 1.09 -20.37 12.99
CA TRP A 540 1.41 -19.12 13.71
C TRP A 540 0.32 -18.06 13.52
N LEU A 541 -0.48 -18.18 12.45
CA LEU A 541 -1.68 -17.38 12.18
C LEU A 541 -2.70 -17.37 13.34
N LEU A 542 -2.75 -18.41 14.19
CA LEU A 542 -3.71 -18.45 15.31
C LEU A 542 -3.53 -17.30 16.30
N LEU A 543 -2.30 -16.78 16.45
CA LEU A 543 -1.99 -15.67 17.35
C LEU A 543 -2.61 -14.33 16.89
N PRO A 544 -2.38 -13.85 15.65
CA PRO A 544 -3.04 -12.64 15.18
C PRO A 544 -4.57 -12.81 15.03
N ILE A 545 -5.07 -14.01 14.70
CA ILE A 545 -6.54 -14.29 14.73
C ILE A 545 -7.10 -14.08 16.14
N PHE A 546 -6.39 -14.52 17.19
CA PHE A 546 -6.83 -14.25 18.57
C PHE A 546 -6.91 -12.73 18.85
N GLY A 547 -5.99 -11.93 18.30
CA GLY A 547 -6.08 -10.47 18.36
C GLY A 547 -7.34 -9.90 17.70
N MET A 548 -7.81 -10.48 16.59
CA MET A 548 -9.09 -10.08 15.99
C MET A 548 -10.29 -10.34 16.90
N VAL A 549 -10.27 -11.43 17.68
CA VAL A 549 -11.32 -11.70 18.66
C VAL A 549 -11.37 -10.59 19.72
N LEU A 550 -10.22 -10.10 20.18
CA LEU A 550 -10.14 -8.93 21.06
C LEU A 550 -10.64 -7.66 20.35
N THR A 551 -10.36 -7.52 19.05
CA THR A 551 -10.91 -6.46 18.19
C THR A 551 -12.43 -6.46 18.17
N ALA A 552 -13.05 -7.62 18.04
CA ALA A 552 -14.49 -7.73 18.16
C ALA A 552 -14.99 -7.33 19.55
N GLY A 553 -14.29 -7.80 20.60
CA GLY A 553 -14.60 -7.49 21.99
C GLY A 553 -14.70 -5.99 22.26
N TYR A 554 -13.68 -5.19 21.91
CA TYR A 554 -13.67 -3.77 22.27
C TYR A 554 -14.63 -2.93 21.41
N HIS A 555 -14.81 -3.24 20.12
CA HIS A 555 -15.77 -2.52 19.28
C HIS A 555 -17.20 -2.77 19.74
N LEU A 556 -17.59 -4.03 19.98
CA LEU A 556 -18.93 -4.38 20.45
C LEU A 556 -19.19 -3.84 21.86
N TRP A 557 -18.18 -3.88 22.73
CA TRP A 557 -18.26 -3.29 24.07
C TRP A 557 -18.51 -1.77 24.02
N ALA A 558 -17.78 -1.04 23.16
CA ALA A 558 -17.94 0.40 22.99
C ALA A 558 -19.32 0.75 22.40
N LEU A 559 -19.78 -0.01 21.39
CA LEU A 559 -21.11 0.16 20.78
C LEU A 559 -22.23 -0.08 21.81
N GLN A 560 -22.16 -1.18 22.57
CA GLN A 560 -23.19 -1.51 23.55
C GLN A 560 -23.32 -0.44 24.64
N ARG A 561 -22.20 0.13 25.10
CA ARG A 561 -22.20 1.14 26.16
C ARG A 561 -22.46 2.56 25.67
N SER A 562 -22.05 2.90 24.45
CA SER A 562 -22.19 4.25 23.93
C SER A 562 -23.51 4.45 23.19
N VAL A 563 -23.85 3.51 22.30
CA VAL A 563 -24.93 3.65 21.32
C VAL A 563 -26.23 3.02 21.82
N PHE A 564 -26.15 1.81 22.36
CA PHE A 564 -27.31 1.02 22.77
C PHE A 564 -27.62 1.17 24.27
N GLY A 565 -28.67 0.48 24.72
CA GLY A 565 -29.07 0.45 26.13
C GLY A 565 -29.96 1.62 26.57
N PRO A 566 -30.20 1.76 27.88
CA PRO A 566 -30.98 2.86 28.44
C PRO A 566 -30.23 4.19 28.31
N LEU A 567 -30.99 5.29 28.30
CA LEU A 567 -30.42 6.64 28.32
C LEU A 567 -29.54 6.84 29.55
N SER A 568 -28.33 7.35 29.34
CA SER A 568 -27.41 7.65 30.43
C SER A 568 -27.98 8.72 31.37
N LYS A 569 -27.75 8.55 32.67
CA LYS A 569 -28.08 9.52 33.72
C LYS A 569 -26.91 10.45 34.06
N GLU A 570 -25.71 10.15 33.59
CA GLU A 570 -24.48 10.90 33.91
C GLU A 570 -24.21 12.05 32.93
N VAL A 571 -24.83 12.02 31.76
CA VAL A 571 -24.70 13.05 30.73
C VAL A 571 -26.06 13.60 30.33
N ASN A 572 -26.09 14.85 29.89
CA ASN A 572 -27.32 15.49 29.45
C ASN A 572 -27.71 15.02 28.03
N VAL A 573 -28.35 13.86 27.96
CA VAL A 573 -28.85 13.26 26.71
C VAL A 573 -30.00 14.03 26.07
N GLU A 574 -30.60 15.00 26.76
CA GLU A 574 -31.72 15.80 26.21
C GLU A 574 -31.26 16.81 25.17
N LYS A 575 -29.99 17.25 25.26
CA LYS A 575 -29.37 18.17 24.29
C LYS A 575 -28.84 17.48 23.03
N VAL A 576 -28.81 16.15 23.03
CA VAL A 576 -28.31 15.35 21.90
C VAL A 576 -29.27 15.47 20.73
N HIS A 577 -28.71 15.71 19.55
CA HIS A 577 -29.41 15.76 18.28
C HIS A 577 -28.59 15.03 17.22
N GLU A 578 -29.14 14.86 16.02
CA GLU A 578 -28.36 14.31 14.91
C GLU A 578 -27.13 15.17 14.64
N ALA A 579 -26.01 14.54 14.28
CA ALA A 579 -24.80 15.26 13.90
C ALA A 579 -25.12 16.27 12.80
N LEU A 580 -24.48 17.43 12.87
CA LEU A 580 -24.73 18.50 11.91
C LEU A 580 -24.25 18.06 10.52
N TRP A 581 -24.78 18.67 9.46
CA TRP A 581 -24.54 18.20 8.09
C TRP A 581 -23.05 18.09 7.75
N TYR A 582 -22.22 19.00 8.24
CA TYR A 582 -20.77 19.02 8.00
C TYR A 582 -19.99 17.97 8.82
N GLU A 583 -20.61 17.34 9.82
CA GLU A 583 -20.07 16.17 10.54
C GLU A 583 -20.63 14.86 9.96
N GLN A 584 -21.91 14.85 9.61
CA GLN A 584 -22.64 13.69 9.11
C GLN A 584 -22.20 13.28 7.69
N TRP A 585 -22.01 14.24 6.78
CA TRP A 585 -21.61 13.95 5.39
C TRP A 585 -20.24 13.28 5.30
N PRO A 586 -19.18 13.77 5.98
CA PRO A 586 -17.89 13.07 5.99
C PRO A 586 -17.96 11.62 6.47
N LEU A 587 -18.72 11.36 7.54
CA LEU A 587 -18.93 10.02 8.06
C LEU A 587 -19.62 9.12 7.03
N PHE A 588 -20.72 9.61 6.43
CA PHE A 588 -21.45 8.89 5.38
C PHE A 588 -20.55 8.57 4.18
N THR A 589 -19.81 9.56 3.68
CA THR A 589 -18.89 9.38 2.54
C THR A 589 -17.83 8.30 2.84
N ILE A 590 -17.22 8.31 4.03
CA ILE A 590 -16.24 7.29 4.38
C ILE A 590 -16.87 5.90 4.43
N VAL A 591 -18.05 5.74 5.03
CA VAL A 591 -18.75 4.44 5.07
C VAL A 591 -19.07 3.95 3.66
N THR A 592 -19.58 4.83 2.80
CA THR A 592 -19.86 4.48 1.39
C THR A 592 -18.60 4.03 0.66
N LEU A 593 -17.48 4.73 0.84
CA LEU A 593 -16.21 4.34 0.23
C LEU A 593 -15.67 3.02 0.82
N ALA A 594 -15.78 2.82 2.13
CA ALA A 594 -15.37 1.58 2.77
C ALA A 594 -16.17 0.36 2.25
N VAL A 595 -17.46 0.54 1.97
CA VAL A 595 -18.29 -0.49 1.32
C VAL A 595 -17.92 -0.65 -0.16
N LEU A 596 -17.76 0.46 -0.89
CA LEU A 596 -17.40 0.43 -2.32
C LEU A 596 -16.12 -0.38 -2.56
N PHE A 597 -15.06 -0.07 -1.82
CA PHE A 597 -13.80 -0.79 -1.89
C PHE A 597 -13.87 -2.17 -1.21
N GLY A 598 -14.83 -2.43 -0.34
CA GLY A 598 -15.06 -3.78 0.18
C GLY A 598 -15.74 -4.71 -0.83
N VAL A 599 -16.66 -4.18 -1.63
CA VAL A 599 -17.43 -4.93 -2.65
C VAL A 599 -16.68 -5.01 -3.98
N LEU A 600 -15.97 -3.96 -4.36
CA LEU A 600 -15.19 -3.87 -5.60
C LEU A 600 -13.69 -3.69 -5.28
N PRO A 601 -13.04 -4.66 -4.63
CA PRO A 601 -11.65 -4.50 -4.20
C PRO A 601 -10.66 -4.39 -5.37
N GLN A 602 -11.01 -4.92 -6.55
CA GLN A 602 -10.15 -4.93 -7.72
C GLN A 602 -9.73 -3.52 -8.17
N ILE A 603 -10.57 -2.49 -7.93
CA ILE A 603 -10.23 -1.10 -8.26
C ILE A 603 -8.90 -0.68 -7.63
N LEU A 604 -8.65 -1.10 -6.38
CA LEU A 604 -7.40 -0.84 -5.67
C LEU A 604 -6.42 -1.99 -5.77
N MET A 605 -6.90 -3.24 -5.70
CA MET A 605 -6.03 -4.41 -5.65
C MET A 605 -5.23 -4.57 -6.94
N SER A 606 -5.82 -4.35 -8.12
CA SER A 606 -5.12 -4.51 -9.39
C SER A 606 -3.86 -3.63 -9.51
N PRO A 607 -3.90 -2.30 -9.29
CA PRO A 607 -2.68 -1.50 -9.32
C PRO A 607 -1.71 -1.85 -8.19
N ILE A 608 -2.21 -2.10 -6.98
CA ILE A 608 -1.38 -2.45 -5.82
C ILE A 608 -0.55 -3.71 -6.08
N THR A 609 -1.19 -4.78 -6.56
CA THR A 609 -0.57 -6.07 -6.81
C THR A 609 0.60 -5.95 -7.78
N VAL A 610 0.45 -5.18 -8.86
CA VAL A 610 1.51 -4.96 -9.85
C VAL A 610 2.73 -4.26 -9.21
N ALA A 611 2.51 -3.22 -8.40
CA ALA A 611 3.62 -2.54 -7.72
C ALA A 611 4.29 -3.43 -6.66
N CYS A 612 3.52 -4.28 -5.95
CA CYS A 612 4.08 -5.23 -5.01
C CYS A 612 4.93 -6.31 -5.69
N TYR A 613 4.50 -6.77 -6.87
CA TYR A 613 5.29 -7.64 -7.72
C TYR A 613 6.60 -6.97 -8.17
N ASP A 614 6.55 -5.72 -8.61
CA ASP A 614 7.76 -4.95 -8.98
C ASP A 614 8.76 -4.81 -7.82
N ILE A 615 8.27 -4.60 -6.59
CA ILE A 615 9.12 -4.52 -5.39
C ILE A 615 9.83 -5.86 -5.15
N LEU A 616 9.12 -6.99 -5.21
CA LEU A 616 9.72 -8.32 -5.01
C LEU A 616 10.73 -8.66 -6.11
N ARG A 617 10.43 -8.28 -7.35
CA ARG A 617 11.37 -8.43 -8.47
C ARG A 617 12.66 -7.64 -8.23
N LEU A 618 12.56 -6.40 -7.77
CA LEU A 618 13.74 -5.58 -7.43
C LEU A 618 14.56 -6.16 -6.27
N MET A 619 13.93 -6.95 -5.38
CA MET A 619 14.62 -7.70 -4.34
C MET A 619 15.38 -8.92 -4.87
N GLY A 620 15.12 -9.34 -6.12
CA GLY A 620 15.68 -10.56 -6.71
C GLY A 620 14.82 -11.81 -6.48
N GLY A 621 13.56 -11.65 -6.06
CA GLY A 621 12.63 -12.77 -5.87
C GLY A 621 11.84 -13.07 -7.15
N VAL A 622 11.89 -14.33 -7.58
CA VAL A 622 10.82 -15.05 -8.30
C VAL A 622 10.65 -16.40 -7.63
#